data_AF-A0A524L237-F1
#
_entry.id   AF-A0A524L237-F1
#
_cell.length_a   1.000
_cell.length_b   1.000
_cell.length_c   1.000
_cell.angle_alpha   90.00
_cell.angle_beta   90.00
_cell.angle_gamma   90.00
#
_symmetry.space_group_name_H-M   'P 1'
#
loop_
_entity.id
_entity.type
_entity.pdbx_description
1 polymer ?
#
loop_
_entity_poly.entity_id
_entity_poly.type
_entity_poly.pdbx_seq_one_letter_code
_entity_poly.pdbx_strand_id
1 'polypeptide(L)'
;QLILISPWDKGAIGAIGKAVQKSELGLVPNNDGKVIRINIPPLTEERRKELVKVVRKMAEECKVRLRNARRDANNDLKKLKTDGDMSEDNMHDHQSEVQKLTDDYTVKADKVLAAKEAEIMEI
;
A
#
# COMPACT_ATOMS: atom_id res chain seq x y z
N GLN A 1 -21.19 5.23 -6.02
CA GLN A 1 -21.05 5.45 -4.55
C GLN A 1 -20.82 6.94 -4.32
N LEU A 2 -21.38 7.54 -3.26
CA LEU A 2 -21.26 8.98 -2.99
C LEU A 2 -20.27 9.24 -1.86
N ILE A 3 -19.25 10.08 -2.10
CA ILE A 3 -18.36 10.60 -1.06
C ILE A 3 -18.77 12.03 -0.74
N LEU A 4 -18.89 12.34 0.55
CA LEU A 4 -19.19 13.67 1.06
C LEU A 4 -17.98 14.20 1.83
N ILE A 5 -17.48 15.36 1.40
CA ILE A 5 -16.39 16.08 2.04
C ILE A 5 -16.99 17.33 2.69
N SER A 6 -16.86 17.44 4.01
CA SER A 6 -17.27 18.61 4.78
C SER A 6 -16.03 19.34 5.29
N PRO A 7 -15.58 20.41 4.61
CA PRO A 7 -14.42 21.17 5.06
C PRO A 7 -14.74 22.00 6.30
N TRP A 8 -13.75 22.10 7.18
CA TRP A 8 -13.84 22.91 8.39
C TRP A 8 -13.89 24.41 8.08
N ASP A 9 -13.14 24.83 7.06
CA ASP A 9 -13.20 26.19 6.50
C ASP A 9 -13.95 26.20 5.17
N LYS A 10 -15.01 27.01 5.09
CA LYS A 10 -15.81 27.17 3.88
C LYS A 10 -15.07 27.90 2.76
N GLY A 11 -14.08 28.73 3.07
CA GLY A 11 -13.22 29.38 2.08
C GLY A 11 -12.39 28.39 1.26
N ALA A 12 -12.05 27.24 1.86
CA ALA A 12 -11.26 26.19 1.20
C ALA A 12 -12.05 25.37 0.17
N ILE A 13 -13.39 25.47 0.14
CA ILE A 13 -14.25 24.66 -0.75
C ILE A 13 -13.81 24.76 -2.22
N GLY A 14 -13.52 25.97 -2.70
CA GLY A 14 -13.08 26.19 -4.09
C GLY A 14 -11.72 25.56 -4.40
N ALA A 15 -10.78 25.61 -3.44
CA ALA A 15 -9.46 25.00 -3.58
C ALA A 15 -9.54 23.47 -3.60
N ILE A 16 -10.35 22.90 -2.69
CA ILE A 16 -10.57 21.45 -2.61
C ILE A 16 -11.23 20.94 -3.91
N GLY A 17 -12.27 21.62 -4.40
CA GLY A 17 -12.92 21.24 -5.67
C GLY A 17 -11.97 21.24 -6.86
N LYS A 18 -11.12 22.28 -6.98
CA LYS A 18 -10.10 22.34 -8.04
C LYS A 18 -9.04 21.24 -7.90
N ALA A 19 -8.61 20.92 -6.68
CA ALA A 19 -7.65 19.85 -6.44
C ALA A 19 -8.22 18.47 -6.85
N VAL A 20 -9.49 18.21 -6.55
CA VAL A 20 -10.18 16.98 -6.97
C VAL A 20 -10.28 16.90 -8.49
N GLN A 21 -10.65 17.99 -9.18
CA GLN A 21 -10.70 18.01 -10.64
C GLN A 21 -9.34 17.83 -11.31
N LYS A 22 -8.27 18.40 -10.73
CA LYS A 22 -6.90 18.24 -11.21
C LYS A 22 -6.30 16.88 -10.90
N SER A 23 -6.91 16.11 -10.01
CA SER A 23 -6.43 14.77 -9.70
C SER A 23 -6.64 13.84 -10.90
N GLU A 24 -5.75 12.85 -11.04
CA GLU A 24 -5.84 11.82 -12.09
C GLU A 24 -6.99 10.82 -11.85
N LEU A 25 -7.92 11.14 -10.95
CA LEU A 25 -9.08 10.31 -10.61
C LEU A 25 -10.25 10.49 -11.59
N GLY A 26 -10.27 11.55 -12.39
CA GLY A 26 -11.34 11.81 -13.37
C GLY A 26 -12.70 12.12 -12.73
N LEU A 27 -12.70 12.61 -11.49
CA LEU A 27 -13.92 12.85 -10.70
C LEU A 27 -14.34 14.31 -10.80
N VAL A 28 -15.65 14.53 -10.96
CA VAL A 28 -16.25 15.87 -10.96
C VAL A 28 -16.92 16.14 -9.61
N PRO A 29 -16.36 17.04 -8.77
CA PRO A 29 -16.96 17.41 -7.50
C PRO A 29 -18.15 18.35 -7.71
N ASN A 30 -19.27 18.06 -7.05
CA ASN A 30 -20.42 18.94 -6.93
C ASN A 30 -20.33 19.73 -5.63
N ASN A 31 -20.49 21.05 -5.71
CA ASN A 31 -20.38 21.93 -4.55
C ASN A 31 -21.74 22.50 -4.15
N ASP A 32 -22.13 22.30 -2.89
CA ASP A 32 -23.37 22.80 -2.29
C ASP A 32 -23.19 24.05 -1.43
N GLY A 33 -22.01 24.66 -1.44
CA GLY A 33 -21.66 25.85 -0.64
C GLY A 33 -21.32 25.57 0.82
N LYS A 34 -21.61 24.36 1.33
CA LYS A 34 -21.15 23.87 2.64
C LYS A 34 -20.38 22.56 2.57
N VAL A 35 -20.71 21.72 1.59
CA VAL A 35 -20.14 20.37 1.42
C VAL A 35 -19.79 20.15 -0.05
N ILE A 36 -18.80 19.30 -0.29
CA ILE A 36 -18.41 18.85 -1.62
C ILE A 36 -18.84 17.39 -1.75
N ARG A 37 -19.59 17.08 -2.81
CA ARG A 37 -20.11 15.76 -3.14
C ARG A 37 -19.41 15.20 -4.35
N ILE A 38 -18.82 14.03 -4.22
CA ILE A 38 -18.13 13.34 -5.31
C ILE A 38 -18.91 12.08 -5.61
N ASN A 39 -19.50 12.03 -6.80
CA ASN A 39 -20.17 10.82 -7.27
C ASN A 39 -19.14 9.93 -7.96
N ILE A 40 -18.87 8.76 -7.39
CA ILE A 40 -17.99 7.76 -7.98
C ILE A 40 -18.84 6.91 -8.93
N PRO A 41 -18.66 7.04 -10.25
CA PRO A 41 -19.30 6.14 -11.20
C PRO A 41 -18.78 4.72 -10.99
N PRO A 42 -19.59 3.69 -11.29
CA PRO A 42 -19.10 2.32 -11.30
C PRO A 42 -17.92 2.22 -12.27
N LEU A 43 -16.85 1.54 -11.84
CA LEU A 43 -15.68 1.33 -12.68
C LEU A 43 -16.04 0.37 -13.81
N THR A 44 -15.60 0.68 -15.04
CA THR A 44 -15.67 -0.24 -16.17
C THR A 44 -14.77 -1.46 -15.91
N GLU A 45 -15.06 -2.58 -16.56
CA GLU A 45 -14.24 -3.79 -16.42
C GLU A 45 -12.79 -3.56 -16.85
N GLU A 46 -12.57 -2.75 -17.90
CA GLU A 46 -11.24 -2.35 -18.36
C GLU A 46 -10.47 -1.58 -17.27
N ARG A 47 -11.11 -0.60 -16.62
CA ARG A 47 -10.48 0.16 -15.56
C ARG A 47 -10.19 -0.69 -14.33
N ARG A 48 -11.06 -1.65 -14.00
CA ARG A 48 -10.81 -2.62 -12.91
C ARG A 48 -9.57 -3.49 -13.21
N LYS A 49 -9.43 -3.99 -14.44
CA LYS A 49 -8.23 -4.74 -14.88
C LYS A 49 -6.95 -3.90 -14.80
N GLU A 50 -7.00 -2.62 -15.14
CA GLU A 50 -5.86 -1.71 -14.96
C GLU A 50 -5.47 -1.55 -13.49
N LEU A 51 -6.45 -1.34 -12.60
CA LEU A 51 -6.19 -1.22 -11.17
C LEU A 51 -5.61 -2.51 -10.58
N VAL A 52 -6.07 -3.68 -11.01
CA VAL A 52 -5.47 -4.97 -10.61
C VAL A 52 -3.99 -5.03 -10.98
N LYS A 53 -3.59 -4.56 -12.18
CA LYS A 53 -2.17 -4.51 -12.56
C LYS A 53 -1.36 -3.60 -11.65
N VAL A 54 -1.92 -2.46 -11.24
CA VAL A 54 -1.27 -1.53 -10.31
C VAL A 54 -1.07 -2.19 -8.94
N VAL A 55 -2.11 -2.82 -8.39
CA VAL A 55 -2.03 -3.48 -7.08
C VAL A 55 -1.03 -4.64 -7.10
N ARG A 56 -0.99 -5.43 -8.18
CA ARG A 56 0.04 -6.47 -8.38
C ARG A 56 1.46 -5.90 -8.36
N LYS A 57 1.68 -4.79 -9.07
CA LYS A 57 2.98 -4.11 -9.08
C LYS A 57 3.37 -3.67 -7.66
N MET A 58 2.44 -3.09 -6.90
CA MET A 58 2.68 -2.67 -5.51
C MET A 58 3.01 -3.86 -4.60
N ALA A 59 2.34 -5.00 -4.77
CA ALA A 59 2.62 -6.21 -4.01
C ALA A 59 4.01 -6.78 -4.33
N GLU A 60 4.42 -6.79 -5.60
CA GLU A 60 5.77 -7.22 -5.97
C GLU A 60 6.85 -6.26 -5.45
N GLU A 61 6.64 -4.95 -5.51
CA GLU A 61 7.53 -3.97 -4.89
C GLU A 61 7.65 -4.19 -3.36
N CYS A 62 6.54 -4.51 -2.69
CA CYS A 62 6.54 -4.87 -1.27
C CYS A 62 7.41 -6.11 -1.00
N LYS A 63 7.25 -7.17 -1.79
CA LYS A 63 8.08 -8.39 -1.67
C LYS A 63 9.56 -8.12 -1.92
N VAL A 64 9.90 -7.26 -2.89
CA VAL A 64 11.28 -6.85 -3.14
C VAL A 64 11.86 -6.13 -1.91
N ARG A 65 11.10 -5.22 -1.29
CA ARG A 65 11.51 -4.54 -0.06
C ARG A 65 11.72 -5.51 1.10
N LEU A 66 10.84 -6.49 1.28
CA LEU A 66 11.00 -7.55 2.29
C LEU A 66 12.29 -8.35 2.08
N ARG A 67 12.60 -8.74 0.83
CA ARG A 67 13.84 -9.46 0.51
C ARG A 67 15.09 -8.63 0.77
N ASN A 68 15.04 -7.33 0.48
CA ASN A 68 16.14 -6.41 0.77
C ASN A 68 16.34 -6.24 2.28
N ALA A 69 15.27 -6.02 3.05
CA ALA A 69 15.33 -5.92 4.50
C ALA A 69 15.91 -7.20 5.14
N ARG A 70 15.52 -8.38 4.64
CA ARG A 70 16.13 -9.66 5.06
C ARG A 70 17.64 -9.68 4.78
N ARG A 71 18.06 -9.24 3.60
CA ARG A 71 19.48 -9.20 3.22
C ARG A 71 20.27 -8.28 4.14
N ASP A 72 19.74 -7.10 4.42
CA ASP A 72 20.37 -6.10 5.28
C ASP A 72 20.50 -6.62 6.72
N ALA A 73 19.42 -7.17 7.28
CA ALA A 73 19.44 -7.82 8.59
C ALA A 73 20.49 -8.95 8.66
N ASN A 74 20.55 -9.82 7.65
CA ASN A 74 21.55 -10.90 7.60
C ASN A 74 22.99 -10.39 7.48
N ASN A 75 23.21 -9.25 6.82
CA ASN A 75 24.53 -8.64 6.74
C ASN A 75 24.94 -8.05 8.10
N ASP A 76 24.01 -7.44 8.82
CA ASP A 76 24.27 -6.87 10.15
C ASP A 76 24.53 -7.97 11.19
N LEU A 77 23.79 -9.09 11.15
CA LEU A 77 24.09 -10.27 11.96
C LEU A 77 25.51 -10.81 11.71
N LYS A 78 25.95 -10.84 10.45
CA LYS A 78 27.32 -11.26 10.10
C LYS A 78 28.37 -10.30 10.65
N LYS A 79 28.12 -8.99 10.61
CA LYS A 79 29.04 -7.99 11.19
C LYS A 79 29.17 -8.19 12.70
N LEU A 80 28.05 -8.34 13.41
CA LEU A 80 28.06 -8.59 14.86
C LEU A 80 28.84 -9.86 15.23
N LYS A 81 28.78 -10.93 14.41
CA LYS A 81 29.64 -12.11 14.57
C LYS A 81 31.11 -11.76 14.41
N THR A 82 31.48 -11.03 13.35
CA THR A 82 32.87 -10.64 13.06
C THR A 82 33.43 -9.72 14.14
N ASP A 83 32.63 -8.82 14.69
CA ASP A 83 33.02 -7.87 15.73
C ASP A 83 33.13 -8.53 17.12
N GLY A 84 32.70 -9.79 17.24
CA GLY A 84 32.76 -10.57 18.49
C GLY A 84 31.59 -10.34 19.44
N ASP A 85 30.63 -9.51 19.05
CA ASP A 85 29.41 -9.20 19.82
C ASP A 85 28.35 -10.31 19.76
N MET A 86 28.57 -11.34 18.93
CA MET A 86 27.62 -12.45 18.73
C MET A 86 28.32 -13.79 18.50
N SER A 87 27.80 -14.86 19.11
CA SER A 87 28.25 -16.23 18.86
C SER A 87 27.68 -16.78 17.54
N GLU A 88 28.30 -17.83 17.01
CA GLU A 88 27.82 -18.50 15.79
C GLU A 88 26.42 -19.13 15.98
N ASP A 89 26.18 -19.73 17.14
CA ASP A 89 24.87 -20.30 17.49
C ASP A 89 23.77 -19.23 17.50
N ASN A 90 24.01 -18.09 18.17
CA ASN A 90 23.05 -16.98 18.21
C ASN A 90 22.80 -16.39 16.81
N MET A 91 23.84 -16.32 15.97
CA MET A 91 23.69 -15.84 14.59
C MET A 91 22.75 -16.76 13.78
N HIS A 92 22.86 -18.08 13.94
CA HIS A 92 22.00 -19.04 13.26
C HIS A 92 20.55 -18.97 13.74
N ASP A 93 20.33 -18.78 15.04
CA ASP A 93 19.01 -18.61 15.62
C ASP A 93 18.34 -17.34 15.09
N HIS A 94 19.03 -16.19 15.13
CA HIS A 94 18.50 -14.94 14.61
C HIS A 94 18.28 -14.96 13.09
N GLN A 95 19.14 -15.62 12.31
CA GLN A 95 18.88 -15.82 10.88
C GLN A 95 17.59 -16.62 10.64
N SER A 96 17.33 -17.62 11.47
CA SER A 96 16.09 -18.42 11.41
C SER A 96 14.86 -17.58 11.76
N GLU A 97 14.96 -16.69 12.76
CA GLU A 97 13.89 -15.75 13.12
C GLU A 97 13.60 -14.74 12.00
N VAL A 98 14.66 -14.13 11.44
CA VAL A 98 14.54 -13.20 10.30
C VAL A 98 13.87 -13.88 9.11
N GLN A 99 14.22 -15.14 8.82
CA GLN A 99 13.60 -15.91 7.75
C GLN A 99 12.11 -16.16 8.02
N LYS A 100 11.75 -16.62 9.23
CA LYS A 100 10.35 -16.82 9.62
C LYS A 100 9.52 -15.54 9.48
N LEU A 101 10.03 -14.42 9.99
CA LEU A 101 9.36 -13.12 9.86
C LEU A 101 9.18 -12.73 8.39
N THR A 102 10.22 -12.89 7.57
CA THR A 102 10.15 -12.55 6.13
C THR A 102 9.09 -13.39 5.42
N ASP A 103 9.01 -14.68 5.71
CA ASP A 103 8.02 -15.60 5.13
C ASP A 103 6.60 -15.23 5.57
N ASP A 104 6.40 -14.95 6.86
CA ASP A 104 5.11 -14.52 7.40
C ASP A 104 4.59 -13.24 6.74
N TYR A 105 5.46 -12.24 6.57
CA TYR A 105 5.08 -10.99 5.91
C TYR A 105 4.89 -11.14 4.41
N THR A 106 5.59 -12.08 3.77
CA THR A 106 5.36 -12.43 2.36
C THR A 106 3.96 -13.02 2.18
N VAL A 107 3.58 -13.97 3.03
CA VAL A 107 2.23 -14.56 3.02
C VAL A 107 1.15 -13.50 3.31
N LYS A 108 1.40 -12.58 4.24
CA LYS A 108 0.48 -11.46 4.50
C LYS A 108 0.31 -10.55 3.29
N ALA A 109 1.39 -10.24 2.57
CA ALA A 109 1.33 -9.44 1.36
C ALA A 109 0.49 -10.12 0.27
N ASP A 110 0.65 -11.43 0.08
CA ASP A 110 -0.16 -12.21 -0.88
C ASP A 110 -1.64 -12.25 -0.49
N LYS A 111 -1.95 -12.39 0.81
CA LYS A 111 -3.34 -12.34 1.29
C LYS A 111 -4.00 -11.00 1.04
N VAL A 112 -3.30 -9.90 1.32
CA VAL A 112 -3.80 -8.54 1.08
C VAL A 112 -3.99 -8.29 -0.41
N LEU A 113 -3.06 -8.74 -1.25
CA LEU A 113 -3.19 -8.67 -2.71
C LEU A 113 -4.44 -9.41 -3.18
N ALA A 114 -4.62 -10.68 -2.78
CA ALA A 114 -5.75 -11.50 -3.19
C ALA A 114 -7.10 -10.89 -2.76
N ALA A 115 -7.18 -10.41 -1.51
CA ALA A 115 -8.38 -9.73 -1.01
C ALA A 115 -8.68 -8.45 -1.81
N LYS A 116 -7.65 -7.65 -2.14
CA LYS A 116 -7.84 -6.42 -2.89
C LYS A 116 -8.19 -6.66 -4.36
N GLU A 117 -7.63 -7.70 -4.98
CA GLU A 117 -8.02 -8.11 -6.33
C GLU A 117 -9.49 -8.54 -6.39
N ALA A 118 -9.94 -9.33 -5.40
CA ALA A 118 -11.35 -9.72 -5.30
C ALA A 118 -12.26 -8.49 -5.15
N GLU A 119 -11.94 -7.58 -4.22
CA GLU A 119 -12.71 -6.34 -4.00
C GLU A 119 -12.78 -5.46 -5.26
N ILE A 120 -11.69 -5.36 -6.03
CA ILE A 120 -11.67 -4.59 -7.28
C ILE A 120 -12.53 -5.25 -8.37
N MET A 121 -12.69 -6.57 -8.35
CA MET A 121 -13.46 -7.30 -9.36
C MET A 121 -14.92 -7.52 -8.95
N GLU A 122 -15.25 -7.36 -7.67
CA GLU A 122 -16.61 -7.46 -7.13
C GLU A 122 -17.47 -6.26 -7.57
N ILE A 123 -18.75 -6.52 -7.87
CA ILE A 123 -19.75 -5.55 -8.36
C ILE A 123 -20.73 -5.22 -7.25
#